data_AF-A4FDC8-F1
#
_entry.id   AF-A4FDC8-F1
#
_cell.length_a   1.000
_cell.length_b   1.000
_cell.length_c   1.000
_cell.angle_alpha   90.00
_cell.angle_beta   90.00
_cell.angle_gamma   90.00
#
_symmetry.space_group_name_H-M   'P 1'
#
loop_
_entity.id
_entity.type
_entity.pdbx_description
1 polymer ?
#
loop_
_entity_poly.entity_id
_entity_poly.type
_entity_poly.pdbx_seq_one_letter_code
_entity_poly.pdbx_strand_id
1 'polypeptide(L)' 'MTDSVVTAITLAGNEDALARLADELHAEQVFAEFLSVAVPYHSARMDPIKDELLTSLEDLKRTRRVCRCT' A
#
# COMPACT_ATOMS: atom_id res chain seq x y z
N MET A 1 21.72 17.24 0.44
CA MET A 1 21.72 15.79 0.69
C MET A 1 20.28 15.44 1.03
N THR A 2 19.50 15.09 0.00
CA THR A 2 18.06 14.73 0.00
C THR A 2 17.21 15.12 1.23
N ASP A 3 16.76 16.38 1.31
CA ASP A 3 15.63 16.76 2.17
C ASP A 3 14.33 16.53 1.38
N SER A 4 13.95 15.26 1.17
CA SER A 4 12.57 14.92 0.85
C SER A 4 11.94 14.44 2.16
N VAL A 5 11.31 15.37 2.88
CA VAL A 5 10.71 15.08 4.18
C VAL A 5 9.48 14.20 3.94
N VAL A 6 9.65 12.90 4.11
CA VAL A 6 8.54 11.95 4.18
C VAL A 6 7.89 12.14 5.55
N THR A 7 6.66 12.62 5.57
CA THR A 7 5.92 12.91 6.81
C THR A 7 5.02 11.76 7.27
N ALA A 8 4.81 10.75 6.41
CA ALA A 8 4.00 9.59 6.70
C ALA A 8 4.42 8.38 5.86
N ILE A 9 4.38 7.20 6.46
CA ILE A 9 4.67 5.90 5.82
C ILE A 9 3.58 4.92 6.28
N THR A 10 3.11 4.07 5.38
CA THR A 10 2.17 2.99 5.70
C THR A 10 2.87 1.65 5.55
N LEU A 11 2.76 0.80 6.56
CA LEU A 11 3.26 -0.57 6.57
C LEU A 11 2.06 -1.54 6.50
N ALA A 12 2.18 -2.60 5.71
CA ALA A 12 1.14 -3.62 5.56
C ALA A 12 1.77 -5.01 5.51
N GLY A 13 1.20 -5.96 6.24
CA GLY A 13 1.77 -7.30 6.33
C GLY A 13 1.17 -8.14 7.46
N ASN A 14 2.02 -8.98 8.06
CA ASN A 14 1.65 -9.85 9.17
C ASN A 14 1.31 -9.02 10.42
N GLU A 15 0.13 -9.27 11.00
CA GLU A 15 -0.41 -8.52 12.13
C GLU A 15 0.48 -8.60 13.38
N ASP A 16 0.93 -9.79 13.76
CA ASP A 16 1.78 -10.00 14.95
C ASP A 16 3.15 -9.30 14.82
N ALA A 17 3.71 -9.24 13.61
CA ALA A 17 4.94 -8.52 13.35
C ALA A 17 4.74 -7.00 13.42
N LEU A 18 3.63 -6.50 12.88
CA LEU A 18 3.29 -5.08 12.92
C LEU A 18 2.91 -4.62 14.34
N ALA A 19 2.26 -5.46 15.14
CA ALA A 19 1.92 -5.15 16.52
C ALA A 19 3.19 -4.93 17.37
N ARG A 20 4.17 -5.85 17.24
CA ARG A 20 5.48 -5.71 17.90
C ARG A 20 6.20 -4.42 17.48
N LEU A 21 6.19 -4.11 16.18
CA LEU A 21 6.80 -2.88 15.68
C LEU A 21 6.08 -1.62 16.18
N ALA A 22 4.74 -1.65 16.28
CA ALA A 22 3.97 -0.53 16.81
C ALA A 22 4.31 -0.29 18.30
N ASP A 23 4.43 -1.36 19.10
CA ASP A 23 4.83 -1.26 20.50
C ASP A 23 6.23 -0.64 20.66
N GLU A 24 7.19 -1.05 19.80
CA GLU A 24 8.54 -0.47 19.76
C GLU A 24 8.50 1.02 19.41
N LEU A 25 7.74 1.41 18.37
CA LEU A 25 7.60 2.81 17.95
C LEU A 25 6.91 3.66 19.03
N HIS A 26 5.90 3.13 19.72
CA HIS A 26 5.26 3.82 20.84
C HIS A 26 6.20 4.04 22.01
N ALA A 27 7.07 3.06 22.32
CA ALA A 27 8.12 3.22 23.33
C ALA A 27 9.11 4.34 22.98
N GLU A 28 9.34 4.57 21.69
CA GLU A 28 10.14 5.68 21.14
C GLU A 28 9.37 6.99 20.98
N GLN A 29 8.09 7.06 21.41
CA GLN A 29 7.20 8.22 21.25
C GLN A 29 6.93 8.59 19.78
N VAL A 30 7.06 7.63 18.86
CA VAL A 30 6.70 7.78 17.46
C VAL A 30 5.23 7.40 17.27
N PHE A 31 4.47 8.25 16.56
CA PHE A 31 3.09 7.96 16.25
C PHE A 31 2.96 6.79 15.25
N ALA A 32 2.27 5.74 15.67
CA ALA A 32 1.94 4.58 14.84
C ALA A 32 0.51 4.11 15.16
N GLU A 33 -0.37 4.01 14.16
CA GLU A 33 -1.77 3.61 14.36
C GLU A 33 -2.19 2.56 13.32
N PHE A 34 -2.89 1.52 13.77
CA PHE A 34 -3.46 0.51 12.89
C PHE A 34 -4.68 1.06 12.15
N LEU A 35 -4.73 0.79 10.83
CA LEU A 35 -5.91 1.07 10.03
C LEU A 35 -6.95 -0.03 10.23
N SER A 36 -8.21 0.34 10.42
CA SER A 36 -9.34 -0.60 10.51
C SER A 36 -9.72 -1.17 9.14
N VAL A 37 -8.90 -2.07 8.61
CA VAL A 37 -9.10 -2.73 7.30
C VAL A 37 -8.98 -4.25 7.42
N ALA A 38 -9.78 -4.98 6.63
CA ALA A 38 -9.81 -6.44 6.67
C ALA A 38 -8.68 -7.12 5.86
N VAL A 39 -8.02 -6.38 4.97
CA VAL A 39 -7.00 -6.92 4.06
C VAL A 39 -5.77 -6.02 4.06
N PRO A 40 -4.56 -6.58 4.24
CA PRO A 40 -3.31 -5.81 4.16
C PRO A 40 -2.92 -5.60 2.69
N TYR A 41 -3.52 -4.62 2.05
CA TYR A 41 -3.18 -4.23 0.67
C TYR A 41 -1.70 -3.83 0.53
N HIS A 42 -1.15 -3.99 -0.67
CA HIS A 42 0.27 -3.75 -0.97
C HIS A 42 1.26 -4.61 -0.16
N SER A 43 0.83 -5.78 0.30
CA SER A 43 1.69 -6.79 0.93
C SER A 43 1.74 -8.08 0.10
N ALA A 44 2.65 -9.00 0.45
CA ALA A 44 2.71 -10.34 -0.13
C ALA A 44 1.40 -11.14 0.04
N ARG A 45 0.51 -10.70 0.94
CA ARG A 45 -0.83 -11.29 1.10
C ARG A 45 -1.68 -11.19 -0.17
N MET A 46 -1.33 -10.29 -1.10
CA MET A 46 -2.02 -10.09 -2.37
C MET A 46 -1.65 -11.12 -3.44
N ASP A 47 -0.55 -11.87 -3.28
CA ASP A 47 -0.08 -12.83 -4.28
C ASP A 47 -1.13 -13.86 -4.74
N PRO A 48 -1.96 -14.44 -3.84
CA PRO A 48 -2.93 -15.47 -4.24
C PRO A 48 -3.99 -15.01 -5.23
N ILE A 49 -4.31 -13.70 -5.29
CA ILE A 49 -5.34 -13.18 -6.19
C ILE A 49 -4.78 -12.58 -7.49
N LYS A 50 -3.45 -12.62 -7.67
CA LYS A 50 -2.79 -11.93 -8.78
C LYS A 50 -3.28 -12.41 -10.14
N ASP A 51 -3.32 -13.71 -10.36
CA ASP A 51 -3.67 -14.27 -11.67
C ASP A 51 -5.15 -14.04 -11.98
N GLU A 52 -6.04 -14.26 -11.01
CA GLU A 52 -7.48 -13.97 -11.14
C GLU A 52 -7.75 -12.49 -11.43
N LEU A 53 -7.04 -11.59 -10.75
CA LEU A 53 -7.16 -10.15 -10.98
C LEU A 53 -6.73 -9.78 -12.40
N LEU A 54 -5.62 -10.34 -12.90
CA LEU A 54 -5.15 -10.07 -14.25
C LEU A 54 -6.12 -10.60 -15.32
N THR A 55 -6.64 -11.81 -15.15
CA THR A 55 -7.69 -12.36 -16.03
C THR A 55 -8.92 -11.46 -16.03
N SER A 56 -9.38 -11.00 -14.86
CA SER A 56 -10.56 -10.13 -14.75
C SER A 56 -10.39 -8.76 -15.42
N LEU A 57 -9.14 -8.34 -15.66
CA LEU A 57 -8.79 -7.06 -16.26
C LEU A 57 -8.33 -7.16 -17.72
N GLU A 58 -8.38 -8.35 -18.33
CA GLU A 58 -7.76 -8.62 -19.64
C GLU A 58 -8.31 -7.73 -20.78
N ASP A 59 -9.60 -7.39 -20.72
CA ASP A 59 -10.28 -6.60 -21.75
C ASP A 59 -10.09 -5.09 -21.59
N LEU A 60 -9.40 -4.64 -20.54
CA LEU A 60 -9.24 -3.23 -20.23
C LEU A 60 -8.26 -2.55 -21.19
N LYS A 61 -8.78 -1.68 -22.08
CA LYS A 61 -7.97 -0.95 -23.07
C LYS A 61 -7.61 0.45 -22.56
N ARG A 62 -6.31 0.77 -22.53
CA ARG A 62 -5.84 2.13 -22.26
C ARG A 62 -6.20 3.06 -23.41
N THR A 63 -7.11 4.02 -23.19
CA THR A 63 -7.32 5.11 -24.13
C THR A 63 -6.25 6.19 -23.95
N ARG A 64 -5.56 6.58 -25.02
CA ARG A 64 -4.78 7.83 -25.02
C ARG A 64 -5.72 8.97 -25.39
N ARG A 65 -5.87 9.98 -24.52
CA ARG A 65 -6.46 11.25 -24.93
C ARG A 65 -5.48 11.92 -25.88
N VAL A 66 -5.85 12.05 -27.15
CA VAL A 66 -5.18 12.99 -28.05
C VAL A 66 -5.76 14.34 -27.72
N CYS A 67 -4.96 15.23 -27.14
CA CYS A 67 -5.34 16.64 -27.01
C CYS A 67 -5.41 17.20 -28.43
N ARG A 68 -6.62 17.41 -28.97
CA ARG A 68 -6.78 18.17 -30.21
C ARG A 68 -6.76 19.64 -29.83
N CYS A 69 -5.59 20.28 -29.98
CA CYS A 69 -5.53 21.73 -30.07
C CYS A 69 -6.07 22.11 -31.45
N THR A 70 -7.28 22.66 -31.49
CA THR A 70 -7.75 23.51 -32.60
C THR A 70 -7.30 24.94 -32.37
#